data_AF-A0A7S0QW00-F1
#
_entry.id   AF-A0A7S0QW00-F1
#
_cell.length_a   1.000
_cell.length_b   1.000
_cell.length_c   1.000
_cell.angle_alpha   90.00
_cell.angle_beta   90.00
_cell.angle_gamma   90.00
#
_symmetry.space_group_name_H-M   'P 1'
#
loop_
_entity.id
_entity.type
_entity.pdbx_description
1 polymer ?
#
loop_
_entity_poly.entity_id
_entity_poly.type
_entity_poly.pdbx_seq_one_letter_code
_entity_poly.pdbx_strand_id
1 'polypeptide(L)'
;PDIPLFEGILSDLFPGVVLPAPDYDHMTAAVKRQCVKFNYQPTPVFVEKLFQLYEMILVRHGLMLVGLSYGAKTATWKTLQHALGDLNSNGLLGENKTRVVVINPKSIYMGQLYGQFEAQTHEWQDGILAKKFRECAVDTTPDRKWVMFDGPV
;
A
#
# COMPACT_ATOMS: atom_id res chain seq x y z
N PRO A 1 15.02 12.19 14.19
CA PRO A 1 15.60 12.39 15.54
C PRO A 1 15.67 11.13 16.40
N ASP A 2 14.89 10.08 16.11
CA ASP A 2 14.85 8.86 16.94
C ASP A 2 15.65 7.67 16.39
N ILE A 3 16.04 7.73 15.11
CA ILE A 3 16.78 6.64 14.44
C ILE A 3 18.11 6.33 15.14
N PRO A 4 18.98 7.32 15.47
CA PRO A 4 20.25 7.03 16.12
C PRO A 4 20.08 6.45 17.54
N LEU A 5 19.02 6.87 18.25
CA LEU A 5 18.70 6.34 19.58
C LEU A 5 18.28 4.88 19.49
N PHE A 6 17.44 4.54 18.52
CA PHE A 6 17.00 3.18 18.28
C PHE A 6 18.16 2.26 17.85
N GLU A 7 19.04 2.74 16.97
CA GLU A 7 20.27 2.03 16.59
C GLU A 7 21.18 1.77 17.79
N GLY A 8 21.32 2.75 18.69
CA GLY A 8 22.06 2.59 19.95
C GLY A 8 21.49 1.45 20.81
N ILE A 9 20.18 1.45 21.04
CA ILE A 9 19.49 0.41 21.81
C ILE A 9 19.64 -0.97 21.15
N LEU A 10 19.49 -1.06 19.83
CA LEU A 10 19.67 -2.32 19.09
C LEU A 10 21.09 -2.86 19.22
N SER A 11 22.10 -1.99 19.10
CA SER A 11 23.50 -2.40 19.20
C SER A 11 23.87 -2.90 20.60
N ASP A 12 23.23 -2.37 21.64
CA ASP A 12 23.40 -2.78 23.03
C ASP A 12 22.69 -4.12 23.32
N LEU A 13 21.47 -4.30 22.80
CA LEU A 13 20.68 -5.52 23.00
C LEU A 13 21.17 -6.72 22.14
N PHE A 14 21.69 -6.46 20.95
CA PHE A 14 22.11 -7.49 19.98
C PHE A 14 23.54 -7.27 19.48
N PRO A 15 24.56 -7.38 20.37
CA PRO A 15 25.93 -7.13 20.00
C PRO A 15 26.45 -8.15 18.97
N GLY A 16 27.14 -7.67 17.94
CA GLY A 16 27.75 -8.51 16.90
C GLY A 16 26.78 -9.08 15.85
N VAL A 17 25.50 -8.76 15.92
CA VAL A 17 24.52 -9.15 14.91
C VAL A 17 24.59 -8.19 13.72
N VAL A 18 24.84 -8.74 12.53
CA VAL A 18 24.80 -8.01 11.26
C VAL A 18 23.55 -8.41 10.51
N LEU A 19 22.70 -7.43 10.17
CA LEU A 19 21.51 -7.69 9.38
C LEU A 19 21.92 -7.98 7.92
N PRO A 20 21.38 -9.04 7.30
CA PRO A 20 21.61 -9.28 5.89
C PRO A 20 20.99 -8.16 5.06
N ALA A 21 21.68 -7.75 4.00
CA ALA A 21 21.11 -6.83 3.03
C ALA A 21 19.99 -7.55 2.26
N PRO A 22 18.78 -6.96 2.18
CA PRO A 22 17.73 -7.54 1.37
C PRO A 22 18.07 -7.43 -0.12
N ASP A 23 17.79 -8.51 -0.88
CA ASP A 23 17.92 -8.52 -2.33
C ASP A 23 16.69 -7.86 -2.98
N TYR A 24 16.90 -6.71 -3.59
CA TYR A 24 15.88 -5.94 -4.27
C TYR A 24 16.20 -5.65 -5.73
N ASP A 25 17.06 -6.42 -6.39
CA ASP A 25 17.54 -6.06 -7.74
C ASP A 25 16.41 -6.01 -8.77
N HIS A 26 15.56 -7.04 -8.82
CA HIS A 26 14.42 -7.10 -9.73
C HIS A 26 13.37 -6.02 -9.43
N MET A 27 13.05 -5.80 -8.16
CA MET A 27 12.10 -4.78 -7.73
C MET A 27 12.63 -3.38 -8.01
N THR A 28 13.90 -3.12 -7.73
CA THR A 28 14.58 -1.84 -8.01
C THR A 28 14.54 -1.52 -9.49
N ALA A 29 14.82 -2.51 -10.34
CA ALA A 29 14.72 -2.35 -11.79
C ALA A 29 13.28 -2.02 -12.24
N ALA A 30 12.28 -2.74 -11.71
CA ALA A 30 10.87 -2.49 -12.01
C ALA A 30 10.43 -1.08 -11.57
N VAL A 31 10.77 -0.67 -10.34
CA VAL A 31 10.48 0.66 -9.79
C VAL A 31 11.11 1.75 -10.64
N LYS A 32 12.39 1.63 -11.00
CA LYS A 32 13.08 2.62 -11.85
C LYS A 32 12.41 2.76 -13.22
N ARG A 33 11.99 1.66 -13.85
CA ARG A 33 11.25 1.69 -15.11
C ARG A 33 9.92 2.42 -14.97
N GLN A 34 9.18 2.17 -13.89
CA GLN A 34 7.91 2.84 -13.63
C GLN A 34 8.09 4.33 -13.33
N CYS A 35 9.13 4.71 -12.58
CA CYS A 35 9.47 6.11 -12.36
C CYS A 35 9.70 6.85 -13.69
N VAL A 36 10.43 6.24 -14.64
CA VAL A 36 10.61 6.83 -15.98
C VAL A 36 9.27 6.99 -16.71
N LYS A 37 8.39 5.97 -16.68
CA LYS A 37 7.06 6.04 -17.33
C LYS A 37 6.17 7.15 -16.73
N PHE A 38 6.23 7.35 -15.42
CA PHE A 38 5.48 8.40 -14.72
C PHE A 38 6.17 9.76 -14.73
N ASN A 39 7.36 9.88 -15.32
CA ASN A 39 8.20 11.06 -15.26
C ASN A 39 8.52 11.51 -13.81
N TYR A 40 8.81 10.53 -12.95
CA TYR A 40 9.23 10.74 -11.56
C TYR A 40 10.75 10.64 -11.43
N GLN A 41 11.32 11.45 -10.54
CA GLN A 41 12.71 11.32 -10.13
C GLN A 41 12.82 10.28 -8.99
N PRO A 42 13.51 9.14 -9.20
CA PRO A 42 13.67 8.12 -8.17
C PRO A 42 14.73 8.55 -7.15
N THR A 43 14.37 9.46 -6.23
CA THR A 43 15.26 9.85 -5.14
C THR A 43 15.48 8.67 -4.18
N PRO A 44 16.63 8.58 -3.48
CA PRO A 44 16.90 7.50 -2.54
C PRO A 44 15.79 7.34 -1.49
N VAL A 45 15.32 8.46 -0.92
CA VAL A 45 14.24 8.48 0.08
C VAL A 45 12.92 7.95 -0.50
N PHE A 46 12.58 8.31 -1.75
CA PHE A 46 11.36 7.82 -2.39
C PHE A 46 11.39 6.30 -2.58
N VAL A 47 12.53 5.78 -3.05
CA VAL A 47 12.74 4.35 -3.27
C VAL A 47 12.73 3.59 -1.94
N GLU A 48 13.41 4.11 -0.91
CA GLU A 48 13.41 3.54 0.44
C GLU A 48 11.98 3.44 1.03
N LYS A 49 11.18 4.52 0.93
CA LYS A 49 9.80 4.54 1.41
C LYS A 49 8.90 3.58 0.63
N LEU A 50 9.16 3.38 -0.65
CA LEU A 50 8.46 2.41 -1.47
C LEU A 50 8.76 0.97 -1.00
N PHE A 51 10.02 0.66 -0.70
CA PHE A 51 10.39 -0.64 -0.14
C PHE A 51 9.78 -0.88 1.24
N GLN A 52 9.83 0.11 2.13
CA GLN A 52 9.17 0.03 3.43
C GLN A 52 7.65 -0.21 3.29
N LEU A 53 6.99 0.42 2.32
CA LEU A 53 5.58 0.14 2.03
C LEU A 53 5.38 -1.30 1.56
N TYR A 54 6.21 -1.79 0.64
CA TYR A 54 6.13 -3.16 0.14
C TYR A 54 6.30 -4.19 1.26
N GLU A 55 7.35 -4.06 2.08
CA GLU A 55 7.60 -4.92 3.24
C GLU A 55 6.40 -4.93 4.20
N MET A 56 5.80 -3.77 4.47
CA MET A 56 4.61 -3.68 5.33
C MET A 56 3.39 -4.38 4.73
N ILE A 57 3.19 -4.32 3.41
CA ILE A 57 2.09 -5.02 2.73
C ILE A 57 2.24 -6.54 2.84
N LEU A 58 3.47 -7.06 2.91
CA LEU A 58 3.71 -8.49 3.10
C LEU A 58 3.36 -8.97 4.52
N VAL A 59 3.48 -8.09 5.53
CA VAL A 59 3.36 -8.43 6.95
C VAL A 59 2.01 -8.01 7.57
N ARG A 60 1.33 -7.03 6.98
CA ARG A 60 0.10 -6.43 7.50
C ARG A 60 -0.94 -6.25 6.40
N HIS A 61 -2.19 -6.58 6.72
CA HIS A 61 -3.34 -6.36 5.84
C HIS A 61 -3.90 -4.92 5.90
N GLY A 62 -3.60 -4.19 6.98
CA GLY A 62 -4.03 -2.81 7.19
C GLY A 62 -2.85 -1.95 7.62
N LEU A 63 -2.66 -0.83 6.94
CA LEU A 63 -1.59 0.14 7.21
C LEU A 63 -2.05 1.54 6.81
N MET A 64 -1.36 2.55 7.32
CA MET A 64 -1.63 3.96 7.01
C MET A 64 -0.39 4.61 6.38
N LEU A 65 -0.57 5.28 5.25
CA LEU A 65 0.46 6.11 4.64
C LEU A 65 0.41 7.51 5.25
N VAL A 66 1.31 7.78 6.19
CA VAL A 66 1.39 9.06 6.91
C VAL A 66 2.48 9.94 6.31
N GLY A 67 2.17 11.22 6.15
CA GLY A 67 3.13 12.23 5.70
C GLY A 67 2.44 13.52 5.30
N LEU A 68 3.23 14.58 5.09
CA LEU A 68 2.72 15.89 4.69
C LEU A 68 2.04 15.86 3.31
N SER A 69 1.27 16.90 3.02
CA SER A 69 0.77 17.19 1.67
C SER A 69 1.94 17.28 0.69
N TYR A 70 1.75 16.80 -0.53
CA TYR A 70 2.81 16.67 -1.55
C TYR A 70 4.01 15.78 -1.16
N GLY A 71 3.92 15.00 -0.07
CA GLY A 71 4.95 14.04 0.34
C GLY A 71 5.01 12.75 -0.50
N ALA A 72 4.63 12.81 -1.79
CA ALA A 72 4.68 11.70 -2.74
C ALA A 72 3.89 10.41 -2.38
N LYS A 73 3.10 10.39 -1.30
CA LYS A 73 2.31 9.20 -0.88
C LYS A 73 1.57 8.51 -2.04
N THR A 74 0.86 9.31 -2.84
CA THR A 74 0.11 8.81 -4.01
C THR A 74 1.02 8.28 -5.10
N ALA A 75 2.16 8.94 -5.34
CA ALA A 75 3.15 8.48 -6.30
C ALA A 75 3.81 7.16 -5.83
N THR A 76 4.07 7.00 -4.53
CA THR A 76 4.69 5.81 -3.95
C THR A 76 3.84 4.56 -4.17
N TRP A 77 2.57 4.56 -3.73
CA TRP A 77 1.73 3.37 -3.88
C TRP A 77 1.38 3.07 -5.34
N LYS A 78 1.20 4.10 -6.20
CA LYS A 78 0.98 3.90 -7.64
C LYS A 78 2.20 3.28 -8.30
N THR A 79 3.40 3.80 -8.03
CA THR A 79 4.64 3.24 -8.58
C THR A 79 4.80 1.79 -8.15
N LEU A 80 4.53 1.47 -6.88
CA LEU A 80 4.57 0.10 -6.38
C LEU A 80 3.53 -0.80 -7.07
N GLN A 81 2.28 -0.35 -7.21
CA GLN A 81 1.21 -1.09 -7.90
C GLN A 81 1.65 -1.52 -9.31
N HIS A 82 2.21 -0.57 -10.08
CA HIS A 82 2.65 -0.84 -11.44
C HIS A 82 3.94 -1.66 -11.50
N ALA A 83 4.85 -1.49 -10.52
CA ALA A 83 6.06 -2.31 -10.42
C ALA A 83 5.72 -3.78 -10.14
N LEU A 84 4.76 -4.05 -9.26
CA LEU A 84 4.24 -5.40 -9.00
C LEU A 84 3.57 -6.01 -10.24
N GLY A 85 2.86 -5.20 -11.03
CA GLY A 85 2.31 -5.63 -12.33
C GLY A 85 3.39 -6.00 -13.35
N ASP A 86 4.48 -5.22 -13.43
CA ASP A 86 5.63 -5.53 -14.27
C ASP A 86 6.31 -6.83 -13.82
N LEU A 87 6.48 -7.04 -12.51
CA LEU A 87 7.10 -8.26 -11.97
C LEU A 87 6.26 -9.50 -12.28
N ASN A 88 4.94 -9.41 -12.06
CA ASN A 88 4.00 -10.48 -12.39
C ASN A 88 4.04 -10.84 -13.88
N SER A 89 4.06 -9.84 -14.76
CA SER A 89 4.10 -10.06 -16.22
C SER A 89 5.39 -10.74 -16.68
N ASN A 90 6.49 -10.57 -15.93
CA ASN A 90 7.78 -11.19 -16.21
C ASN A 90 7.98 -12.52 -15.44
N GLY A 91 7.00 -12.97 -14.65
CA GLY A 91 7.11 -14.18 -13.82
C GLY A 91 8.19 -14.09 -12.73
N LEU A 92 8.56 -12.87 -12.31
CA LEU A 92 9.63 -12.64 -11.34
C LEU A 92 9.06 -12.54 -9.92
N LEU A 93 9.83 -13.03 -8.93
CA LEU A 93 9.53 -12.95 -7.49
C LEU A 93 8.21 -13.60 -7.05
N GLY A 94 7.52 -14.36 -7.92
CA GLY A 94 6.20 -14.91 -7.61
C GLY A 94 5.14 -13.84 -7.32
N GLU A 95 5.37 -12.61 -7.79
CA GLU A 95 4.51 -11.48 -7.49
C GLU A 95 3.26 -11.46 -8.35
N ASN A 96 2.20 -10.85 -7.80
CA ASN A 96 0.89 -10.75 -8.44
C ASN A 96 0.54 -9.31 -8.78
N LYS A 97 -0.22 -9.15 -9.88
CA LYS A 97 -0.75 -7.86 -10.29
C LYS A 97 -1.61 -7.27 -9.17
N THR A 98 -1.54 -5.95 -9.03
CA THR A 98 -2.29 -5.24 -7.98
C THR A 98 -3.45 -4.42 -8.56
N ARG A 99 -4.64 -4.67 -8.02
CA ARG A 99 -5.87 -3.91 -8.28
C ARG A 99 -6.19 -3.02 -7.09
N VAL A 100 -6.55 -1.77 -7.37
CA VAL A 100 -6.78 -0.76 -6.33
C VAL A 100 -8.20 -0.22 -6.46
N VAL A 101 -8.93 -0.19 -5.35
CA VAL A 101 -10.22 0.48 -5.19
C VAL A 101 -9.99 1.69 -4.29
N VAL A 102 -10.13 2.89 -4.83
CA VAL A 102 -9.94 4.14 -4.09
C VAL A 102 -11.29 4.69 -3.67
N ILE A 103 -11.44 5.01 -2.39
CA ILE A 103 -12.65 5.60 -1.80
C ILE A 103 -12.25 6.87 -1.08
N ASN A 104 -12.91 7.99 -1.38
CA ASN A 104 -12.78 9.21 -0.57
C ASN A 104 -13.86 9.20 0.52
N PRO A 105 -13.53 8.88 1.79
CA PRO A 105 -14.52 8.69 2.83
C PRO A 105 -15.27 9.97 3.21
N LYS A 106 -14.69 11.17 2.99
CA LYS A 106 -15.35 12.45 3.30
C LYS A 106 -16.29 12.93 2.19
N SER A 107 -16.20 12.35 1.00
CA SER A 107 -17.11 12.70 -0.11
C SER A 107 -18.50 12.05 0.01
N ILE A 108 -18.70 11.17 1.00
CA ILE A 108 -19.89 10.33 1.16
C ILE A 108 -20.34 10.39 2.62
N TYR A 109 -21.65 10.28 2.87
CA TYR A 109 -22.19 10.20 4.23
C TYR A 109 -21.81 8.87 4.90
N MET A 110 -21.62 8.87 6.22
CA MET A 110 -21.19 7.68 6.98
C MET A 110 -22.10 6.46 6.75
N GLY A 111 -23.42 6.66 6.73
CA GLY A 111 -24.38 5.59 6.47
C GLY A 111 -24.32 5.04 5.03
N GLN A 112 -23.95 5.86 4.04
CA GLN A 112 -23.73 5.39 2.67
C GLN A 112 -22.36 4.73 2.49
N LEU A 113 -21.37 5.07 3.31
CA LEU A 113 -20.04 4.47 3.28
C LEU A 113 -20.04 3.09 3.92
N TYR A 114 -20.50 3.00 5.17
CA TYR A 114 -20.45 1.77 5.98
C TYR A 114 -21.74 0.94 5.92
N GLY A 115 -22.86 1.56 5.55
CA GLY A 115 -24.18 0.98 5.63
C GLY A 115 -24.98 1.60 6.77
N GLN A 116 -26.31 1.54 6.65
CA GLN A 116 -27.23 2.07 7.64
C GLN A 116 -28.52 1.27 7.65
N PHE A 117 -29.20 1.31 8.79
CA PHE A 117 -30.54 0.76 8.93
C PHE A 117 -31.57 1.78 8.45
N GLU A 118 -32.45 1.38 7.54
CA GLU A 118 -33.51 2.24 7.03
C GLU A 118 -34.78 2.08 7.87
N ALA A 119 -35.17 3.13 8.59
CA ALA A 119 -36.26 3.08 9.56
C ALA A 119 -37.66 2.85 8.95
N GLN A 120 -37.86 3.15 7.66
CA GLN A 120 -39.15 2.98 7.00
C GLN A 120 -39.38 1.55 6.53
N THR A 121 -38.34 0.93 5.95
CA THR A 121 -38.38 -0.43 5.40
C THR A 121 -38.01 -1.47 6.44
N HIS A 122 -37.37 -1.06 7.54
CA HIS A 122 -36.73 -1.94 8.52
C HIS A 122 -35.65 -2.86 7.92
N GLU A 123 -35.04 -2.43 6.81
CA GLU A 123 -34.01 -3.18 6.11
C GLU A 123 -32.61 -2.60 6.34
N TRP A 124 -31.60 -3.46 6.23
CA TRP A 124 -30.21 -3.04 6.21
C TRP A 124 -29.80 -2.63 4.79
N GLN A 125 -29.33 -1.39 4.64
CA GLN A 125 -28.78 -0.91 3.39
C GLN A 125 -27.25 -0.98 3.42
N ASP A 126 -26.67 -1.81 2.55
CA ASP A 126 -25.22 -1.94 2.41
C ASP A 126 -24.55 -0.67 1.89
N GLY A 127 -23.50 -0.24 2.59
CA GLY A 127 -22.64 0.85 2.18
C GLY A 127 -21.70 0.50 1.02
N ILE A 128 -21.14 1.54 0.40
CA ILE A 128 -20.23 1.41 -0.75
C ILE A 128 -18.97 0.61 -0.37
N LEU A 129 -18.42 0.82 0.83
CA LEU A 129 -17.26 0.08 1.30
C LEU A 129 -17.57 -1.42 1.40
N ALA A 130 -18.69 -1.78 2.03
CA ALA A 130 -19.09 -3.17 2.21
C ALA A 130 -19.25 -3.88 0.86
N LYS A 131 -19.89 -3.21 -0.11
CA LYS A 131 -20.04 -3.73 -1.48
C LYS A 131 -18.69 -3.94 -2.15
N LYS A 132 -17.80 -2.94 -2.13
CA LYS A 132 -16.47 -3.05 -2.77
C LYS A 132 -15.56 -4.06 -2.11
N PHE A 133 -15.60 -4.16 -0.79
CA PHE A 133 -14.85 -5.18 -0.07
C PHE A 133 -15.33 -6.58 -0.42
N ARG A 134 -16.65 -6.79 -0.51
CA ARG A 134 -17.25 -8.07 -0.91
C ARG A 134 -16.89 -8.44 -2.35
N GLU A 135 -16.92 -7.48 -3.27
CA GLU A 135 -16.45 -7.69 -4.65
C GLU A 135 -15.00 -8.19 -4.67
N CYS A 136 -14.11 -7.59 -3.87
CA CYS A 136 -12.72 -8.04 -3.75
C CYS A 136 -12.56 -9.42 -3.11
N ALA A 137 -13.39 -9.75 -2.11
CA ALA A 137 -13.31 -11.01 -1.39
C ALA A 137 -13.83 -12.22 -2.19
N VAL A 138 -14.85 -12.01 -3.04
CA VAL A 138 -15.44 -13.07 -3.89
C VAL A 138 -14.58 -13.35 -5.12
N ASP A 139 -13.79 -12.37 -5.56
CA ASP A 139 -12.88 -12.50 -6.69
C ASP A 139 -11.79 -13.56 -6.40
N THR A 140 -11.74 -14.60 -7.22
CA THR A 140 -10.81 -15.74 -7.08
C THR A 140 -9.48 -15.54 -7.80
N THR A 141 -9.28 -14.40 -8.47
CA THR A 141 -8.00 -14.08 -9.12
C THR A 141 -6.87 -13.98 -8.08
N PRO A 142 -5.62 -14.37 -8.45
CA PRO A 142 -4.46 -14.25 -7.56
C PRO A 142 -4.01 -12.80 -7.36
N ASP A 143 -4.64 -11.84 -8.04
CA ASP A 143 -4.35 -10.42 -7.95
C ASP A 143 -4.41 -9.91 -6.50
N ARG A 144 -3.42 -9.10 -6.13
CA ARG A 144 -3.46 -8.31 -4.89
C ARG A 144 -4.59 -7.29 -5.02
N LYS A 145 -5.43 -7.17 -3.99
CA LYS A 145 -6.58 -6.25 -3.97
C LYS A 145 -6.39 -5.25 -2.83
N TRP A 146 -6.18 -3.99 -3.18
CA TRP A 146 -6.02 -2.91 -2.21
C TRP A 146 -7.29 -2.07 -2.18
N VAL A 147 -7.95 -2.02 -1.02
CA VAL A 147 -9.04 -1.08 -0.76
C VAL A 147 -8.45 0.09 0.01
N MET A 148 -8.38 1.26 -0.62
CA MET A 148 -7.69 2.43 -0.11
C MET A 148 -8.67 3.56 0.20
N PHE A 149 -8.53 4.13 1.39
CA PHE A 149 -9.23 5.35 1.79
C PHE A 149 -8.32 6.55 1.53
N ASP A 150 -8.64 7.34 0.50
CA ASP A 150 -7.89 8.55 0.14
C ASP A 150 -8.67 9.79 0.60
N GLY A 151 -8.39 10.22 1.82
CA GLY A 151 -9.01 11.37 2.45
C GLY A 151 -8.42 11.62 3.83
N PRO A 152 -8.73 12.77 4.44
CA PRO A 152 -8.34 13.02 5.81
C PRO A 152 -9.09 12.03 6.72
N VAL A 153 -8.39 11.57 7.76
CA VAL A 153 -8.97 10.82 8.87
C VAL A 153 -9.79 11.80 9.72
#